data_AF-A0A497D4C8-F1
#
_entry.id   AF-A0A497D4C8-F1
#
_cell.length_a   1.000
_cell.length_b   1.000
_cell.length_c   1.000
_cell.angle_alpha   90.00
_cell.angle_beta   90.00
_cell.angle_gamma   90.00
#
_symmetry.space_group_name_H-M   'P 1'
#
loop_
_entity.id
_entity.type
_entity.pdbx_description
1 polymer ?
#
loop_
_entity_poly.entity_id
_entity_poly.type
_entity_poly.pdbx_seq_one_letter_code
_entity_poly.pdbx_strand_id
1 'polypeptide(L)'
;MDYTELICKIPAGDEELDILIAELAALGFESFTEEENRLLAYIPEKDFSDQLLKESDYLLEHLEVLAVNSIKEQNWNAVWESNY
;
A
#
# COMPACT_ATOMS: atom_id res chain seq x y z
N MET A 1 -5.79 -14.34 3.41
CA MET A 1 -5.77 -13.12 4.24
C MET A 1 -5.96 -11.97 3.29
N ASP A 2 -6.90 -11.08 3.58
CA ASP A 2 -7.12 -9.87 2.79
C ASP A 2 -5.99 -8.86 3.05
N TYR A 3 -5.54 -8.20 2.01
CA TYR A 3 -4.48 -7.20 2.05
C TYR A 3 -5.01 -5.88 1.50
N THR A 4 -4.50 -4.78 2.01
CA THR A 4 -4.67 -3.46 1.40
C THR A 4 -3.38 -3.11 0.66
N GLU A 5 -3.54 -2.76 -0.62
CA GLU A 5 -2.50 -2.22 -1.47
C GLU A 5 -2.64 -0.70 -1.51
N LEU A 6 -1.59 -0.01 -1.09
CA LEU A 6 -1.44 1.43 -1.19
C LEU A 6 -0.55 1.74 -2.39
N ILE A 7 -1.07 2.47 -3.36
CA ILE A 7 -0.32 2.96 -4.50
C ILE A 7 -0.01 4.43 -4.25
N CYS A 8 1.26 4.76 -4.13
CA CYS A 8 1.74 6.14 -4.01
C CYS A 8 2.76 6.46 -5.10
N LYS A 9 3.02 7.73 -5.31
CA LYS A 9 4.03 8.18 -6.28
C LYS A 9 5.43 8.04 -5.68
N ILE A 10 6.38 7.57 -6.48
CA ILE A 10 7.79 7.55 -6.07
C ILE A 10 8.33 8.99 -6.02
N PRO A 11 9.00 9.40 -4.93
CA PRO A 11 9.67 10.68 -4.84
C PRO A 11 10.87 10.74 -5.80
N ALA A 12 11.34 11.95 -6.13
CA ALA A 12 12.36 12.13 -7.16
C ALA A 12 13.77 11.67 -6.73
N GLY A 13 14.04 11.55 -5.43
CA GLY A 13 15.31 11.07 -4.89
C GLY A 13 15.23 9.68 -4.25
N ASP A 14 16.26 8.86 -4.47
CA ASP A 14 16.41 7.54 -3.83
C ASP A 14 16.41 7.63 -2.29
N GLU A 15 17.05 8.64 -1.71
CA GLU A 15 17.06 8.84 -0.25
C GLU A 15 15.66 9.11 0.32
N GLU A 16 14.83 9.87 -0.41
CA GLU A 16 13.45 10.15 -0.01
C GLU A 16 12.59 8.87 -0.08
N LEU A 17 12.87 8.01 -1.07
CA LEU A 17 12.22 6.72 -1.23
C LEU A 17 12.55 5.77 -0.08
N ASP A 18 13.83 5.67 0.32
CA ASP A 18 14.26 4.88 1.48
C ASP A 18 13.56 5.35 2.77
N ILE A 19 13.47 6.67 3.00
CA ILE A 19 12.77 7.24 4.15
C ILE A 19 11.28 6.91 4.09
N LEU A 20 10.66 7.05 2.92
CA LEU A 20 9.24 6.73 2.71
C LEU A 20 8.93 5.28 3.04
N ILE A 21 9.76 4.35 2.57
CA ILE A 21 9.63 2.91 2.85
C ILE A 21 9.80 2.65 4.35
N ALA A 22 10.76 3.29 5.01
CA ALA A 22 10.98 3.13 6.45
C ALA A 22 9.79 3.61 7.28
N GLU A 23 9.19 4.75 6.93
CA GLU A 23 8.00 5.29 7.59
C GLU A 23 6.78 4.37 7.39
N LEU A 24 6.55 3.90 6.16
CA LEU A 24 5.47 2.94 5.89
C LEU A 24 5.70 1.61 6.62
N ALA A 25 6.93 1.11 6.68
CA ALA A 25 7.26 -0.09 7.44
C ALA A 25 6.99 0.07 8.93
N ALA A 26 7.26 1.25 9.50
CA ALA A 26 6.94 1.57 10.89
C ALA A 26 5.42 1.61 11.16
N LEU A 27 4.62 1.96 10.15
CA LEU A 27 3.15 1.91 10.20
C LEU A 27 2.57 0.49 10.05
N GLY A 28 3.40 -0.52 9.77
CA GLY A 28 2.97 -1.91 9.65
C GLY A 28 2.82 -2.43 8.22
N PHE A 29 3.26 -1.67 7.20
CA PHE A 29 3.39 -2.21 5.85
C PHE A 29 4.52 -3.25 5.80
N GLU A 30 4.27 -4.37 5.15
CA GLU A 30 5.15 -5.55 5.17
C GLU A 30 5.89 -5.78 3.85
N SER A 31 5.40 -5.21 2.74
CA SER A 31 5.97 -5.41 1.41
C SER A 31 5.87 -4.16 0.55
N PHE A 32 6.88 -3.95 -0.29
CA PHE A 32 7.05 -2.76 -1.13
C PHE A 32 7.51 -3.19 -2.52
N THR A 33 6.85 -2.67 -3.55
CA THR A 33 7.19 -2.91 -4.96
C THR A 33 7.32 -1.58 -5.68
N GLU A 34 8.50 -1.35 -6.24
CA GLU A 34 8.79 -0.19 -7.08
C GLU A 34 8.38 -0.49 -8.53
N GLU A 35 7.49 0.32 -9.06
CA GLU A 35 7.12 0.39 -10.49
C GLU A 35 7.63 1.70 -11.08
N GLU A 36 7.63 1.84 -12.42
CA GLU A 36 8.32 2.94 -13.16
C GLU A 36 8.13 4.37 -12.60
N ASN A 37 7.01 4.67 -11.93
CA ASN A 37 6.77 5.97 -11.26
C ASN A 37 5.93 5.84 -9.97
N ARG A 38 5.79 4.64 -9.42
CA ARG A 38 4.85 4.36 -8.33
C ARG A 38 5.41 3.33 -7.37
N LEU A 39 5.16 3.53 -6.09
CA LEU A 39 5.49 2.59 -5.04
C LEU A 39 4.20 1.94 -4.56
N LEU A 40 4.18 0.61 -4.64
CA LEU A 40 3.07 -0.21 -4.14
C LEU A 40 3.48 -0.76 -2.79
N ALA A 41 2.74 -0.40 -1.74
CA ALA A 41 2.97 -0.89 -0.38
C ALA A 41 1.80 -1.77 0.05
N TYR A 42 2.10 -2.90 0.69
CA TYR A 42 1.11 -3.89 1.11
C TYR A 42 1.09 -4.02 2.62
N ILE A 43 -0.12 -4.00 3.19
CA ILE A 43 -0.39 -4.15 4.62
C ILE A 43 -1.58 -5.10 4.79
N PRO A 44 -1.60 -5.98 5.80
CA PRO A 44 -2.78 -6.79 6.08
C PRO A 44 -4.01 -5.89 6.29
N GLU A 45 -5.15 -6.23 5.68
CA GLU A 45 -6.36 -5.38 5.75
C GLU A 45 -6.85 -5.18 7.20
N LYS A 46 -6.54 -6.14 8.08
CA LYS A 46 -6.82 -6.05 9.54
C LYS A 46 -6.00 -4.98 10.26
N ASP A 47 -4.82 -4.65 9.74
CA ASP A 47 -3.88 -3.69 10.32
C ASP A 47 -3.96 -2.33 9.63
N PHE A 48 -4.59 -2.24 8.44
CA PHE A 48 -4.81 -0.99 7.73
C PHE A 48 -5.89 -0.11 8.37
N SER A 49 -5.63 1.20 8.42
CA SER A 49 -6.58 2.22 8.88
C SER A 49 -6.31 3.56 8.19
N ASP A 50 -7.36 4.28 7.78
CA ASP A 50 -7.24 5.64 7.20
C ASP A 50 -6.55 6.65 8.14
N GLN A 51 -6.44 6.34 9.43
CA GLN A 51 -5.74 7.18 10.40
C GLN A 51 -4.23 6.94 10.42
N LEU A 52 -3.73 5.74 10.08
CA LEU A 52 -2.30 5.41 10.13
C LEU A 52 -1.45 6.37 9.30
N LEU A 53 -1.91 6.69 8.09
CA LEU A 53 -1.22 7.62 7.19
C LEU A 53 -1.17 9.06 7.73
N LYS A 54 -2.02 9.40 8.72
CA LYS A 54 -2.05 10.70 9.37
C LYS A 54 -1.22 10.75 10.65
N GLU A 55 -0.69 9.62 11.11
CA GLU A 55 0.15 9.56 12.31
C GLU A 55 1.59 10.02 12.04
N SER A 56 2.05 9.91 10.80
CA SER A 56 3.35 10.45 10.37
C SER A 56 3.18 11.79 9.66
N ASP A 57 3.79 12.83 10.24
CA ASP A 57 3.86 14.17 9.66
C ASP A 57 4.64 14.14 8.33
N TYR A 58 5.69 13.30 8.25
CA TYR A 58 6.47 13.11 7.02
C TYR A 58 5.62 12.56 5.89
N LEU A 59 4.82 11.50 6.16
CA LEU A 59 3.91 10.93 5.17
C LEU A 59 2.82 11.94 4.77
N LEU A 60 2.28 12.73 5.71
CA LEU A 60 1.32 13.78 5.40
C LEU A 60 1.86 14.81 4.38
N GLU A 61 3.16 15.12 4.45
CA GLU A 61 3.78 16.09 3.55
C GLU A 61 4.30 15.48 2.23
N HIS A 62 4.78 14.23 2.26
CA HIS A 62 5.53 13.62 1.14
C HIS A 62 4.80 12.46 0.46
N LEU A 63 3.80 11.84 1.10
CA LEU A 63 3.05 10.71 0.53
C LEU A 63 1.96 11.19 -0.43
N GLU A 64 2.22 11.08 -1.72
CA GLU A 64 1.21 11.35 -2.75
C GLU A 64 0.47 10.04 -3.10
N VAL A 65 -0.63 9.78 -2.37
CA VAL A 65 -1.48 8.59 -2.60
C VAL A 65 -2.22 8.71 -3.93
N LEU A 66 -1.98 7.75 -4.82
CA LEU A 66 -2.63 7.64 -6.12
C LEU A 66 -3.89 6.77 -6.05
N ALA A 67 -3.83 5.65 -5.33
CA ALA A 67 -4.95 4.74 -5.14
C ALA A 67 -4.75 3.85 -3.91
N VAL A 68 -5.86 3.35 -3.36
CA VAL A 68 -5.88 2.33 -2.31
C VAL A 68 -6.81 1.23 -2.76
N ASN A 69 -6.30 0.00 -2.87
CA ASN A 69 -7.05 -1.16 -3.33
C ASN A 69 -7.13 -2.21 -2.21
N SER A 70 -8.33 -2.66 -1.86
CA SER A 70 -8.49 -3.86 -1.05
C SER A 70 -8.30 -5.10 -1.92
N ILE A 71 -7.17 -5.77 -1.76
CA ILE A 71 -6.92 -7.11 -2.30
C ILE A 71 -7.63 -8.10 -1.38
N LYS A 72 -8.91 -8.27 -1.64
CA LYS A 72 -9.65 -9.39 -1.07
C LYS A 72 -9.12 -10.67 -1.68
N GLU A 73 -9.06 -11.74 -0.89
CA GLU A 73 -8.86 -13.07 -1.44
C GLU A 73 -9.96 -13.29 -2.49
N GLN A 74 -9.60 -13.20 -3.78
CA GLN A 74 -10.57 -13.53 -4.82
C GLN A 74 -10.94 -14.99 -4.57
N ASN A 75 -12.20 -15.20 -4.20
CA ASN A 75 -12.78 -16.52 -4.07
C ASN A 75 -12.83 -17.09 -5.49
N TRP A 76 -11.75 -17.72 -5.94
CA TRP A 76 -11.64 -18.34 -7.26
C TRP A 76 -12.77 -19.36 -7.50
N ASN A 77 -13.37 -19.90 -6.42
CA ASN A 77 -14.58 -20.70 -6.45
C ASN A 77 -15.79 -19.97 -7.06
N ALA A 78 -16.00 -18.68 -6.77
CA ALA A 78 -17.16 -17.94 -7.25
C ALA A 78 -17.09 -17.62 -8.76
N VAL A 79 -15.87 -17.40 -9.28
CA VAL A 79 -15.64 -17.17 -10.72
C VAL A 79 -15.86 -18.45 -11.53
N TRP A 80 -15.56 -19.61 -10.92
CA TRP A 80 -15.80 -20.92 -11.52
C TRP A 80 -17.29 -21.32 -11.51
N GLU A 81 -18.02 -21.11 -10.42
CA GLU A 81 -19.47 -21.43 -10.36
C GLU A 81 -20.34 -20.52 -11.24
N SER A 82 -19.91 -19.29 -11.54
CA SER A 82 -20.65 -18.41 -12.47
C SER A 82 -20.40 -18.72 -13.95
N ASN A 83 -19.46 -19.62 -14.27
CA ASN A 83 -19.14 -20.03 -15.63
C ASN A 83 -19.55 -21.49 -15.96
N TYR A 84 -20.29 -22.17 -15.08
CA TYR A 84 -20.80 -23.53 -15.33
C TYR A 84 -22.33 -23.61 -15.24
#